data_AF-A0A3M1D3I3-F1
#
_entry.id   AF-A0A3M1D3I3-F1
#
_cell.length_a   1.000
_cell.length_b   1.000
_cell.length_c   1.000
_cell.angle_alpha   90.00
_cell.angle_beta   90.00
_cell.angle_gamma   90.00
#
_symmetry.space_group_name_H-M   'P 1'
#
loop_
_entity.id
_entity.type
_entity.pdbx_description
1 polymer ?
#
loop_
_entity_poly.entity_id
_entity_poly.type
_entity_poly.pdbx_seq_one_letter_code
_entity_poly.pdbx_strand_id
1 'polypeptide(L)'
;MNGSSVQSMEPVFIWAPVPRCGTGLVQRLITSSRQVLIFGEDAFFVKMLPAALMARMQARSEVDSATHRLASGQKEGWYPSALPQYRYYGPALELAFRAVCMAYHSACKNAGFERWGCKYPGFSPGEYKVIGALLPKARHIFLYRNPLDAMRSIKARGWLKSIADAERFSSAWVNSVGWVLDAWRSGQAPAMHVVRYEWLCENRQRECDAIKDFLGIESVDLDVFEHRVNTFKGKEADGHSPSGYIRPQKLSRDELKVIQDIAGDLMAKLGYEGGSRSKSCSAA
;
A
#
# COMPACT_ATOMS: atom_id res chain seq x y z
N MET A 1 -28.52 9.15 11.12
CA MET A 1 -27.65 9.10 9.92
C MET A 1 -27.99 7.82 9.17
N ASN A 2 -28.63 7.93 8.01
CA ASN A 2 -29.10 6.76 7.27
C ASN A 2 -27.90 5.90 6.85
N GLY A 3 -27.87 4.66 7.33
CA GLY A 3 -26.88 3.62 7.01
C GLY A 3 -26.99 3.11 5.58
N SER A 4 -26.97 4.02 4.59
CA SER A 4 -26.55 3.67 3.22
C SER A 4 -25.05 3.41 3.30
N SER A 5 -24.77 2.16 3.65
CA SER A 5 -23.72 1.80 4.58
C SER A 5 -22.37 1.72 3.88
N VAL A 6 -21.30 1.91 4.64
CA VAL A 6 -19.91 1.67 4.22
C VAL A 6 -19.71 0.36 3.41
N GLN A 7 -20.61 -0.63 3.52
CA GLN A 7 -20.60 -1.86 2.72
C GLN A 7 -20.93 -1.68 1.23
N SER A 8 -21.60 -0.59 0.83
CA SER A 8 -21.88 -0.29 -0.58
C SER A 8 -20.77 0.51 -1.26
N MET A 9 -19.85 1.09 -0.49
CA MET A 9 -18.75 1.88 -1.01
C MET A 9 -17.76 1.01 -1.77
N GLU A 10 -17.22 1.54 -2.87
CA GLU A 10 -16.20 0.90 -3.69
C GLU A 10 -14.87 1.67 -3.63
N PRO A 11 -14.18 1.73 -2.49
CA PRO A 11 -12.95 2.49 -2.38
C PRO A 11 -11.79 1.83 -3.11
N VAL A 12 -10.84 2.64 -3.57
CA VAL A 12 -9.63 2.17 -4.27
C VAL A 12 -8.40 2.36 -3.40
N PHE A 13 -7.66 1.29 -3.16
CA PHE A 13 -6.39 1.36 -2.43
C PHE A 13 -5.21 1.13 -3.37
N ILE A 14 -4.21 2.02 -3.32
CA ILE A 14 -2.97 1.86 -4.08
C ILE A 14 -1.86 1.48 -3.11
N TRP A 15 -1.29 0.30 -3.33
CA TRP A 15 -0.20 -0.25 -2.55
C TRP A 15 1.09 -0.33 -3.35
N ALA A 16 2.20 -0.41 -2.63
CA ALA A 16 3.48 -0.82 -3.16
C ALA A 16 4.24 -1.60 -2.09
N PRO A 17 5.20 -2.46 -2.46
CA PRO A 17 6.06 -3.14 -1.50
C PRO A 17 6.84 -2.14 -0.63
N VAL A 18 7.30 -1.07 -1.27
CA VAL A 18 8.20 -0.05 -0.73
C VAL A 18 7.91 1.30 -1.43
N PRO A 19 8.40 2.43 -0.89
CA PRO A 19 8.34 3.70 -1.60
C PRO A 19 9.05 3.65 -2.97
N ARG A 20 8.74 4.62 -3.84
CA ARG A 20 9.40 4.83 -5.15
C ARG A 20 9.08 3.80 -6.24
N CYS A 21 8.02 3.01 -6.07
CA CYS A 21 7.48 2.12 -7.11
C CYS A 21 6.56 2.82 -8.11
N GLY A 22 6.24 4.11 -7.94
CA GLY A 22 5.37 4.85 -8.87
C GLY A 22 3.92 5.05 -8.41
N THR A 23 3.62 4.81 -7.13
CA THR A 23 2.26 4.96 -6.59
C THR A 23 1.68 6.36 -6.76
N GLY A 24 2.52 7.41 -6.74
CA GLY A 24 2.10 8.78 -7.04
C GLY A 24 1.70 9.00 -8.51
N LEU A 25 2.27 8.25 -9.46
CA LEU A 25 1.84 8.27 -10.86
C LEU A 25 0.45 7.65 -10.98
N VAL A 26 0.26 6.44 -10.42
CA VAL A 26 -1.04 5.76 -10.44
C VAL A 26 -2.12 6.55 -9.70
N GLN A 27 -1.76 7.22 -8.60
CA GLN A 27 -2.64 8.17 -7.90
C GLN A 27 -3.17 9.26 -8.85
N ARG A 28 -2.28 9.93 -9.59
CA ARG A 28 -2.67 10.98 -10.56
C ARG A 28 -3.47 10.41 -11.72
N LEU A 29 -3.05 9.25 -12.25
CA LEU A 29 -3.73 8.55 -13.34
C LEU A 29 -5.19 8.24 -12.96
N ILE A 30 -5.44 7.59 -11.83
CA ILE A 30 -6.80 7.26 -11.40
C ILE A 30 -7.60 8.53 -11.09
N THR A 31 -6.97 9.52 -10.45
CA THR A 31 -7.64 10.80 -10.12
C THR A 31 -8.03 11.61 -11.38
N SER A 32 -7.30 11.46 -12.47
CA SER A 32 -7.62 12.13 -13.74
C SER A 32 -8.96 11.70 -14.35
N SER A 33 -9.48 10.52 -13.96
CA SER A 33 -10.79 10.01 -14.39
C SER A 33 -11.98 10.87 -13.96
N ARG A 34 -11.80 11.74 -12.96
CA ARG A 34 -12.88 12.48 -12.27
C ARG A 34 -13.93 11.62 -11.56
N GLN A 35 -13.82 10.29 -11.61
CA GLN A 35 -14.71 9.36 -10.91
C GLN A 35 -14.17 8.97 -9.53
N VAL A 36 -12.85 8.87 -9.36
CA VAL A 36 -12.22 8.43 -8.11
C VAL A 36 -11.17 9.42 -7.63
N LEU A 37 -11.34 10.00 -6.44
CA LEU A 37 -10.30 10.82 -5.81
C LEU A 37 -9.39 9.94 -4.94
N ILE A 38 -8.11 9.86 -5.30
CA ILE A 38 -7.12 9.13 -4.49
C ILE A 38 -6.40 10.09 -3.53
N PHE A 39 -6.69 9.96 -2.24
CA PHE A 39 -6.03 10.68 -1.17
C PHE A 39 -4.59 10.19 -0.92
N GLY A 40 -3.84 11.01 -0.17
CA GLY A 40 -2.44 10.76 0.18
C GLY A 40 -2.24 9.61 1.18
N GLU A 41 -1.04 9.58 1.76
CA GLU A 41 -0.60 8.51 2.66
C GLU A 41 -1.15 8.73 4.08
N ASP A 42 -2.06 7.86 4.51
CA ASP A 42 -2.65 7.88 5.86
C ASP A 42 -2.39 6.55 6.58
N ALA A 43 -1.27 6.50 7.31
CA ALA A 43 -0.88 5.34 8.09
C ALA A 43 -1.89 5.02 9.21
N PHE A 44 -2.54 6.03 9.79
CA PHE A 44 -3.52 5.79 10.84
C PHE A 44 -4.68 4.96 10.31
N PHE A 45 -5.23 5.36 9.16
CA PHE A 45 -6.36 4.67 8.55
C PHE A 45 -6.01 3.28 8.03
N VAL A 46 -4.92 3.13 7.28
CA VAL A 46 -4.63 1.90 6.55
C VAL A 46 -3.73 0.92 7.28
N LYS A 47 -3.00 1.37 8.31
CA LYS A 47 -2.13 0.53 9.14
C LYS A 47 -2.65 0.40 10.56
N MET A 48 -2.75 1.52 11.27
CA MET A 48 -2.93 1.50 12.73
C MET A 48 -4.31 0.97 13.14
N LEU A 49 -5.39 1.42 12.49
CA LEU A 49 -6.73 0.94 12.80
C LEU A 49 -6.92 -0.57 12.50
N PRO A 50 -6.56 -1.09 11.30
CA PRO A 50 -6.58 -2.52 11.06
C PRO A 50 -5.69 -3.32 12.00
N ALA A 51 -4.48 -2.83 12.30
CA ALA A 51 -3.57 -3.50 13.23
C ALA A 51 -4.13 -3.57 14.65
N ALA A 52 -4.79 -2.51 15.13
CA ALA A 52 -5.45 -2.50 16.43
C ALA A 52 -6.58 -3.55 16.50
N LEU A 53 -7.37 -3.69 15.44
CA LEU A 53 -8.39 -4.74 15.32
C LEU A 53 -7.77 -6.14 15.40
N MET A 54 -6.71 -6.39 14.61
CA MET A 54 -6.02 -7.69 14.60
C MET A 54 -5.44 -8.02 15.97
N ALA A 55 -4.74 -7.07 16.61
CA ALA A 55 -4.13 -7.27 17.92
C ALA A 55 -5.19 -7.62 18.98
N ARG A 56 -6.35 -6.95 18.94
CA ARG A 56 -7.47 -7.23 19.86
C ARG A 56 -8.11 -8.59 19.60
N MET A 57 -8.24 -8.98 18.34
CA MET A 57 -8.74 -10.30 17.97
C MET A 57 -7.80 -11.41 18.45
N GLN A 58 -6.49 -11.25 18.29
CA GLN A 58 -5.47 -12.22 18.71
C GLN A 58 -5.40 -12.36 20.24
N ALA A 59 -5.53 -11.26 20.98
CA ALA A 59 -5.48 -11.26 22.44
C ALA A 59 -6.81 -11.68 23.12
N ARG A 60 -7.86 -12.02 22.35
CA ARG A 60 -9.22 -12.23 22.87
C ARG A 60 -9.28 -13.21 24.03
N SER A 61 -8.68 -14.39 23.89
CA SER A 61 -8.78 -15.44 24.91
C SER A 61 -8.09 -15.03 26.22
N GLU A 62 -6.92 -14.41 26.12
CA GLU A 62 -6.17 -13.90 27.26
C GLU A 62 -6.95 -12.79 27.98
N VAL A 63 -7.46 -11.81 27.22
CA VAL A 63 -8.25 -10.69 27.75
C VAL A 63 -9.52 -11.18 28.43
N ASP A 64 -10.28 -12.08 27.79
CA ASP A 64 -11.53 -12.59 28.32
C ASP A 64 -11.31 -13.34 29.64
N SER A 65 -10.26 -14.17 29.73
CA SER A 65 -9.88 -14.91 30.94
C SER A 65 -9.38 -13.99 32.06
N ALA A 66 -8.46 -13.06 31.77
CA ALA A 66 -7.95 -12.11 32.75
C ALA A 66 -9.06 -11.23 33.32
N THR A 67 -9.95 -10.75 32.46
CA THR A 67 -11.10 -9.90 32.85
C THR A 67 -12.10 -10.67 33.67
N HIS A 68 -12.39 -11.93 33.32
CA HIS A 68 -13.30 -12.77 34.11
C HIS A 68 -12.76 -13.04 35.52
N ARG A 69 -11.46 -13.36 35.65
CA ARG A 69 -10.80 -13.55 36.96
C ARG A 69 -10.78 -12.28 37.80
N LEU A 70 -10.51 -11.12 37.19
CA LEU A 70 -10.60 -9.84 37.90
C LEU A 70 -12.03 -9.58 38.37
N ALA A 71 -13.02 -9.80 37.49
CA ALA A 71 -14.44 -9.55 37.78
C ALA A 71 -15.05 -10.53 38.81
N SER A 72 -14.47 -11.73 38.99
CA SER A 72 -14.92 -12.68 40.02
C SER A 72 -14.45 -12.32 41.44
N GLY A 73 -13.68 -11.24 41.59
CA GLY A 73 -13.18 -10.78 42.89
C GLY A 73 -11.96 -11.54 43.39
N GLN A 74 -11.26 -12.28 42.52
CA GLN A 74 -9.99 -12.91 42.85
C GLN A 74 -8.94 -11.83 43.16
N LYS A 75 -8.51 -11.74 44.43
CA LYS A 75 -7.63 -10.67 44.92
C LYS A 75 -6.14 -10.93 44.72
N GLU A 76 -5.75 -12.20 44.66
CA GLU A 76 -4.35 -12.65 44.65
C GLU A 76 -3.80 -12.84 43.23
N GLY A 77 -4.05 -11.90 42.30
CA GLY A 77 -3.66 -12.06 40.89
C GLY A 77 -3.09 -10.82 40.21
N TRP A 78 -2.25 -11.06 39.21
CA TRP A 78 -1.72 -10.05 38.29
C TRP A 78 -2.55 -10.04 37.00
N TYR A 79 -3.27 -8.94 36.75
CA TYR A 79 -4.26 -8.84 35.66
C TYR A 79 -3.96 -7.72 34.65
N PRO A 80 -2.73 -7.60 34.11
CA PRO A 80 -2.37 -6.52 33.17
C PRO A 80 -3.19 -6.57 31.88
N SER A 81 -3.73 -7.74 31.55
CA SER A 81 -4.54 -7.99 30.36
C SER A 81 -6.05 -7.96 30.63
N ALA A 82 -6.49 -7.61 31.85
CA ALA A 82 -7.92 -7.42 32.16
C ALA A 82 -8.42 -6.09 31.56
N LEU A 83 -8.84 -6.17 30.30
CA LEU A 83 -9.32 -5.08 29.48
C LEU A 83 -10.77 -5.35 29.05
N PRO A 84 -11.51 -4.36 28.52
CA PRO A 84 -12.82 -4.64 27.95
C PRO A 84 -12.75 -5.79 26.92
N GLN A 85 -13.61 -6.80 27.13
CA GLN A 85 -13.68 -8.00 26.30
C GLN A 85 -13.85 -7.65 24.81
N TYR A 86 -13.36 -8.52 23.93
CA TYR A 86 -13.40 -8.29 22.49
C TYR A 86 -14.81 -7.98 21.96
N ARG A 87 -15.84 -8.61 22.54
CA ARG A 87 -17.25 -8.38 22.17
C ARG A 87 -17.71 -6.91 22.31
N TYR A 88 -17.03 -6.12 23.13
CA TYR A 88 -17.31 -4.70 23.31
C TYR A 88 -16.29 -3.83 22.54
N TYR A 89 -15.02 -4.21 22.59
CA TYR A 89 -13.93 -3.40 22.02
C TYR A 89 -13.84 -3.51 20.49
N GLY A 90 -14.06 -4.71 19.94
CA GLY A 90 -14.03 -4.97 18.49
C GLY A 90 -15.01 -4.07 17.73
N PRO A 91 -16.32 -4.08 18.06
CA PRO A 91 -17.30 -3.21 17.42
C PRO A 91 -16.97 -1.72 17.50
N ALA A 92 -16.35 -1.26 18.60
CA ALA A 92 -15.95 0.14 18.75
C ALA A 92 -14.83 0.52 17.77
N LEU A 93 -13.83 -0.36 17.58
CA LEU A 93 -12.78 -0.16 16.58
C LEU A 93 -13.32 -0.24 15.14
N GLU A 94 -14.23 -1.17 14.87
CA GLU A 94 -14.90 -1.24 13.56
C GLU A 94 -15.70 0.04 13.27
N LEU A 95 -16.40 0.58 14.27
CA LEU A 95 -17.11 1.84 14.16
C LEU A 95 -16.15 3.00 13.87
N ALA A 96 -15.00 3.06 14.56
CA ALA A 96 -13.97 4.06 14.29
C ALA A 96 -13.44 3.98 12.85
N PHE A 97 -13.15 2.77 12.35
CA PHE A 97 -12.75 2.55 10.96
C PHE A 97 -13.82 3.03 9.97
N ARG A 98 -15.09 2.70 10.22
CA ARG A 98 -16.22 3.16 9.39
C ARG A 98 -16.39 4.68 9.43
N ALA A 99 -16.17 5.32 10.58
CA ALA A 99 -16.23 6.77 10.70
C ALA A 99 -15.16 7.46 9.85
N VAL A 100 -13.93 6.92 9.81
CA VAL A 100 -12.88 7.41 8.91
C VAL A 100 -13.29 7.22 7.43
N CYS A 101 -13.86 6.07 7.06
CA CYS A 101 -14.38 5.86 5.70
C CYS A 101 -15.43 6.91 5.31
N MET A 102 -16.34 7.25 6.22
CA MET A 102 -17.34 8.30 5.99
C MET A 102 -16.71 9.68 5.81
N ALA A 103 -15.63 9.98 6.52
CA ALA A 103 -14.88 11.23 6.35
C ALA A 103 -14.25 11.32 4.95
N TYR A 104 -13.61 10.24 4.49
CA TYR A 104 -13.04 10.16 3.14
C TYR A 104 -14.13 10.29 2.06
N HIS A 105 -15.26 9.60 2.25
CA HIS A 105 -16.39 9.68 1.33
C HIS A 105 -16.99 11.09 1.25
N SER A 106 -17.18 11.74 2.39
CA SER A 106 -17.71 13.12 2.42
C SER A 106 -16.72 14.09 1.77
N ALA A 107 -15.42 13.94 2.04
CA ALA A 107 -14.38 14.76 1.43
C ALA A 107 -14.31 14.57 -0.09
N CYS A 108 -14.44 13.35 -0.61
CA CYS A 108 -14.41 13.12 -2.06
C CYS A 108 -15.65 13.70 -2.75
N LYS A 109 -16.84 13.55 -2.14
CA LYS A 109 -18.09 14.12 -2.67
C LYS A 109 -18.04 15.64 -2.73
N ASN A 110 -17.53 16.28 -1.67
CA ASN A 110 -17.32 17.73 -1.65
C ASN A 110 -16.31 18.21 -2.70
N ALA A 111 -15.35 17.36 -3.09
CA ALA A 111 -14.41 17.64 -4.16
C ALA A 111 -14.94 17.31 -5.58
N GLY A 112 -16.21 16.86 -5.69
CA GLY A 112 -16.85 16.55 -6.98
C GLY A 112 -16.55 15.15 -7.52
N PHE A 113 -16.10 14.20 -6.69
CA PHE A 113 -15.80 12.82 -7.09
C PHE A 113 -16.84 11.83 -6.57
N GLU A 114 -17.02 10.72 -7.30
CA GLU A 114 -18.02 9.70 -6.95
C GLU A 114 -17.53 8.73 -5.87
N ARG A 115 -16.26 8.33 -6.00
CA ARG A 115 -15.58 7.37 -5.13
C ARG A 115 -14.31 7.98 -4.55
N TRP A 116 -13.85 7.41 -3.45
CA TRP A 116 -12.61 7.78 -2.80
C TRP A 116 -11.60 6.63 -2.88
N GLY A 117 -10.34 6.96 -2.68
CA GLY A 117 -9.29 5.98 -2.47
C GLY A 117 -8.15 6.53 -1.63
N CYS A 118 -7.22 5.66 -1.26
CA CYS A 118 -6.05 6.02 -0.47
C CYS A 118 -4.81 5.33 -1.05
N LYS A 119 -3.69 6.06 -1.11
CA LYS A 119 -2.41 5.50 -1.55
C LYS A 119 -1.50 5.36 -0.35
N TYR A 120 -0.91 4.17 -0.16
CA TYR A 120 0.08 3.95 0.90
C TYR A 120 1.17 2.96 0.45
N PRO A 121 2.44 3.40 0.34
CA PRO A 121 3.56 2.48 0.12
C PRO A 121 3.88 1.72 1.41
N GLY A 122 4.01 0.40 1.31
CA GLY A 122 4.16 -0.50 2.46
C GLY A 122 2.92 -1.38 2.57
N PHE A 123 2.87 -2.45 1.77
CA PHE A 123 1.78 -3.42 1.80
C PHE A 123 1.89 -4.34 3.03
N SER A 124 0.76 -4.87 3.50
CA SER A 124 0.69 -5.91 4.53
C SER A 124 -0.48 -6.84 4.22
N PRO A 125 -0.26 -8.16 4.18
CA PRO A 125 -1.34 -9.14 4.05
C PRO A 125 -2.41 -9.01 5.13
N GLY A 126 -2.01 -8.69 6.36
CA GLY A 126 -2.92 -8.58 7.50
C GLY A 126 -3.91 -7.44 7.33
N GLU A 127 -3.41 -6.23 7.07
CA GLU A 127 -4.28 -5.07 6.87
C GLU A 127 -5.12 -5.21 5.60
N TYR A 128 -4.58 -5.77 4.51
CA TYR A 128 -5.37 -6.08 3.31
C TYR A 128 -6.60 -6.94 3.64
N LYS A 129 -6.42 -8.02 4.41
CA LYS A 129 -7.51 -8.92 4.81
C LYS A 129 -8.55 -8.22 5.69
N VAL A 130 -8.10 -7.43 6.67
CA VAL A 130 -9.01 -6.68 7.55
C VAL A 130 -9.79 -5.63 6.77
N ILE A 131 -9.11 -4.86 5.91
CA ILE A 131 -9.75 -3.87 5.04
C ILE A 131 -10.79 -4.55 4.15
N GLY A 132 -10.45 -5.68 3.51
CA GLY A 132 -11.40 -6.43 2.67
C GLY A 132 -12.60 -6.98 3.44
N ALA A 133 -12.43 -7.39 4.70
CA ALA A 133 -13.53 -7.83 5.55
C ALA A 133 -14.48 -6.67 5.92
N LEU A 134 -13.94 -5.46 6.14
CA LEU A 134 -14.72 -4.28 6.51
C LEU A 134 -15.33 -3.55 5.31
N LEU A 135 -14.69 -3.66 4.14
CA LEU A 135 -15.00 -3.01 2.87
C LEU A 135 -14.99 -4.07 1.73
N PRO A 136 -16.02 -4.92 1.63
CA PRO A 136 -16.01 -6.06 0.71
C PRO A 136 -15.99 -5.70 -0.78
N LYS A 137 -16.31 -4.45 -1.13
CA LYS A 137 -16.24 -3.92 -2.50
C LYS A 137 -15.00 -3.06 -2.76
N ALA A 138 -14.06 -2.99 -1.81
CA ALA A 138 -12.80 -2.30 -2.03
C ALA A 138 -12.02 -2.98 -3.17
N ARG A 139 -11.38 -2.17 -4.01
CA ARG A 139 -10.47 -2.64 -5.07
C ARG A 139 -9.06 -2.18 -4.74
N HIS A 140 -8.08 -3.04 -5.02
CA HIS A 140 -6.70 -2.81 -4.63
C HIS A 140 -5.80 -2.87 -5.87
N ILE A 141 -4.98 -1.85 -6.07
CA ILE A 141 -3.90 -1.84 -7.05
C ILE A 141 -2.59 -2.06 -6.29
N PHE A 142 -1.87 -3.14 -6.57
CA PHE A 142 -0.53 -3.35 -6.05
C PHE A 142 0.52 -3.09 -7.14
N LEU A 143 1.31 -2.04 -6.95
CA LEU A 143 2.34 -1.63 -7.90
C LEU A 143 3.72 -2.04 -7.39
N TYR A 144 4.45 -2.83 -8.16
CA TYR A 144 5.85 -3.16 -7.89
C TYR A 144 6.76 -2.68 -9.02
N ARG A 145 8.05 -2.55 -8.71
CA ARG A 145 9.09 -2.01 -9.59
C ARG A 145 10.39 -2.78 -9.37
N ASN A 146 11.31 -2.73 -10.33
CA ASN A 146 12.69 -3.15 -10.13
C ASN A 146 13.24 -2.56 -8.81
N PRO A 147 13.62 -3.41 -7.84
CA PRO A 147 14.02 -2.94 -6.52
C PRO A 147 15.33 -2.13 -6.57
N LEU A 148 16.20 -2.37 -7.56
CA LEU A 148 17.42 -1.56 -7.77
C LEU A 148 17.06 -0.11 -8.10
N ASP A 149 16.11 0.11 -9.01
CA ASP A 149 15.71 1.45 -9.44
C ASP A 149 14.93 2.20 -8.35
N ALA A 150 14.09 1.48 -7.61
CA ALA A 150 13.42 2.03 -6.44
C ALA A 150 14.44 2.43 -5.36
N MET A 151 15.42 1.57 -5.02
CA MET A 151 16.44 1.87 -4.03
C MET A 151 17.35 3.03 -4.45
N ARG A 152 17.77 3.11 -5.73
CA ARG A 152 18.50 4.28 -6.27
C ARG A 152 17.71 5.58 -6.10
N SER A 153 16.39 5.52 -6.28
CA SER A 153 15.53 6.67 -6.03
C SER A 153 15.40 7.00 -4.55
N ILE A 154 15.36 6.02 -3.64
CA ILE A 154 15.35 6.25 -2.18
C ILE A 154 16.66 6.88 -1.75
N LYS A 155 17.80 6.38 -2.24
CA LYS A 155 19.12 6.93 -1.94
C LYS A 155 19.24 8.39 -2.37
N ALA A 156 18.77 8.71 -3.58
CA ALA A 156 18.72 10.09 -4.06
C ALA A 156 17.86 11.03 -3.20
N ARG A 157 16.91 10.49 -2.43
CA ARG A 157 16.08 11.24 -1.48
C ARG A 157 16.74 11.42 -0.11
N GLY A 158 17.92 10.84 0.12
CA GLY A 158 18.56 10.78 1.44
C GLY A 158 17.83 9.85 2.42
N TRP A 159 16.97 8.96 1.91
CA TRP A 159 16.16 8.05 2.72
C TRP A 159 16.85 6.71 2.98
N LEU A 160 17.92 6.40 2.23
CA LEU A 160 18.81 5.27 2.47
C LEU A 160 20.03 5.78 3.22
N LYS A 161 20.08 5.58 4.55
CA LYS A 161 21.12 6.13 5.43
C LYS A 161 22.14 5.10 5.89
N SER A 162 21.81 3.81 5.78
CA SER A 162 22.61 2.70 6.28
C SER A 162 22.37 1.41 5.50
N ILE A 163 23.25 0.43 5.68
CA ILE A 163 23.08 -0.94 5.16
C ILE A 163 21.82 -1.60 5.75
N ALA A 164 21.53 -1.35 7.04
CA ALA A 164 20.31 -1.83 7.67
C ALA A 164 19.03 -1.29 6.99
N ASP A 165 19.08 -0.09 6.39
CA ASP A 165 17.96 0.42 5.59
C ASP A 165 17.81 -0.36 4.28
N ALA A 166 18.92 -0.74 3.65
CA ALA A 166 18.93 -1.55 2.43
C ALA A 166 18.39 -2.96 2.70
N GLU A 167 18.72 -3.55 3.85
CA GLU A 167 18.18 -4.83 4.31
C GLU A 167 16.67 -4.74 4.52
N ARG A 168 16.20 -3.77 5.32
CA ARG A 168 14.77 -3.57 5.57
C ARG A 168 13.98 -3.32 4.30
N PHE A 169 14.52 -2.51 3.39
CA PHE A 169 13.94 -2.29 2.06
C PHE A 169 13.82 -3.60 1.27
N SER A 170 14.90 -4.37 1.19
CA SER A 170 14.96 -5.58 0.36
C SER A 170 14.04 -6.66 0.91
N SER A 171 14.03 -6.87 2.23
CA SER A 171 13.11 -7.80 2.89
C SER A 171 11.64 -7.38 2.71
N ALA A 172 11.32 -6.09 2.90
CA ALA A 172 9.97 -5.60 2.67
C ALA A 172 9.51 -5.79 1.22
N TRP A 173 10.42 -5.60 0.26
CA TRP A 173 10.15 -5.82 -1.15
C TRP A 173 9.88 -7.30 -1.45
N VAL A 174 10.75 -8.21 -1.02
CA VAL A 174 10.58 -9.66 -1.26
C VAL A 174 9.31 -10.17 -0.63
N ASN A 175 9.07 -9.85 0.65
CA ASN A 175 7.91 -10.33 1.39
C ASN A 175 6.60 -9.85 0.75
N SER A 176 6.53 -8.58 0.37
CA SER A 176 5.31 -8.01 -0.21
C SER A 176 5.07 -8.49 -1.64
N VAL A 177 6.10 -8.45 -2.50
CA VAL A 177 5.97 -8.86 -3.90
C VAL A 177 5.71 -10.36 -4.01
N GLY A 178 6.45 -11.19 -3.26
CA GLY A 178 6.25 -12.64 -3.23
C GLY A 178 4.83 -12.98 -2.79
N TRP A 179 4.40 -12.47 -1.64
CA TRP A 179 3.06 -12.74 -1.13
C TRP A 179 1.95 -12.30 -2.11
N VAL A 180 2.04 -11.08 -2.66
CA VAL A 180 0.99 -10.56 -3.55
C VAL A 180 0.93 -11.35 -4.85
N LEU A 181 2.08 -11.69 -5.45
CA LEU A 181 2.09 -12.46 -6.69
C LEU A 181 1.54 -13.88 -6.48
N ASP A 182 1.87 -14.52 -5.37
CA ASP A 182 1.35 -15.84 -5.05
C ASP A 182 -0.17 -15.80 -4.78
N ALA A 183 -0.63 -14.83 -3.98
CA ALA A 183 -2.05 -14.65 -3.68
C ALA A 183 -2.88 -14.26 -4.91
N TRP A 184 -2.32 -13.43 -5.81
CA TRP A 184 -2.98 -13.03 -7.04
C TRP A 184 -3.09 -14.19 -8.04
N ARG A 185 -1.99 -14.93 -8.27
CA ARG A 185 -1.98 -16.08 -9.20
C ARG A 185 -2.83 -17.25 -8.74
N SER A 186 -2.91 -17.48 -7.43
CA SER A 186 -3.74 -18.54 -6.83
C SER A 186 -5.22 -18.16 -6.70
N GLY A 187 -5.62 -16.93 -7.06
CA GLY A 187 -6.99 -16.45 -6.91
C GLY A 187 -7.40 -16.12 -5.47
N GLN A 188 -6.47 -16.12 -4.51
CA GLN A 188 -6.73 -15.76 -3.11
C GLN A 188 -6.93 -14.25 -2.89
N ALA A 189 -6.57 -13.43 -3.88
CA ALA A 189 -6.72 -11.97 -3.84
C ALA A 189 -7.50 -11.44 -5.08
N PRO A 190 -8.79 -11.79 -5.24
CA PRO A 190 -9.56 -11.41 -6.43
C PRO A 190 -9.84 -9.90 -6.52
N ALA A 191 -9.82 -9.21 -5.38
CA ALA A 191 -9.94 -7.75 -5.30
C ALA A 191 -8.62 -7.01 -5.56
N MET A 192 -7.56 -7.73 -5.98
CA MET A 192 -6.24 -7.17 -6.25
C MET A 192 -5.93 -7.20 -7.75
N HIS A 193 -5.50 -6.07 -8.28
CA HIS A 193 -4.88 -5.96 -9.59
C HIS A 193 -3.40 -5.59 -9.43
N VAL A 194 -2.53 -6.38 -10.05
CA VAL A 194 -1.08 -6.27 -9.90
C VAL A 194 -0.50 -5.56 -11.11
N VAL A 195 0.25 -4.49 -10.86
CA VAL A 195 0.87 -3.66 -11.90
C VAL A 195 2.38 -3.69 -11.75
N ARG A 196 3.08 -3.96 -12.87
CA ARG A 196 4.53 -3.80 -12.96
C ARG A 196 4.82 -2.41 -13.50
N TYR A 197 5.57 -1.60 -12.75
CA TYR A 197 5.84 -0.19 -13.09
C TYR A 197 6.49 -0.02 -14.46
N GLU A 198 7.43 -0.88 -14.81
CA GLU A 198 8.13 -0.84 -16.10
C GLU A 198 7.14 -1.04 -17.26
N TRP A 199 6.26 -2.03 -17.15
CA TRP A 199 5.23 -2.28 -18.15
C TRP A 199 4.21 -1.15 -18.23
N LEU A 200 3.80 -0.58 -17.09
CA LEU A 200 2.94 0.59 -17.05
C LEU A 200 3.55 1.77 -17.84
N CYS A 201 4.87 1.95 -17.77
CA CYS A 201 5.56 3.02 -18.48
C CYS A 201 5.78 2.73 -19.98
N GLU A 202 6.04 1.47 -20.33
CA GLU A 202 6.35 1.02 -21.69
C GLU A 202 5.09 0.75 -22.53
N ASN A 203 4.01 0.25 -21.91
CA ASN A 203 2.77 -0.19 -22.54
C ASN A 203 1.56 0.60 -22.01
N ARG A 204 1.72 1.94 -21.94
CA ARG A 204 0.81 2.85 -21.21
C ARG A 204 -0.67 2.61 -21.51
N GLN A 205 -1.06 2.60 -22.79
CA GLN A 205 -2.46 2.44 -23.18
C GLN A 205 -3.03 1.12 -22.66
N ARG A 206 -2.36 0.00 -22.96
CA ARG A 206 -2.78 -1.34 -22.53
C ARG A 206 -2.92 -1.45 -21.02
N GLU A 207 -1.92 -0.99 -20.27
CA GLU A 207 -1.93 -1.09 -18.80
C GLU A 207 -2.97 -0.14 -18.18
N CYS A 208 -3.20 1.02 -18.79
CA CYS A 208 -4.26 1.94 -18.36
C CYS A 208 -5.65 1.39 -18.63
N ASP A 209 -5.88 0.73 -19.77
CA ASP A 209 -7.15 0.08 -20.06
C ASP A 209 -7.41 -1.08 -19.10
N ALA A 210 -6.40 -1.89 -18.76
CA ALA A 210 -6.53 -2.93 -17.74
C ALA A 210 -6.89 -2.36 -16.36
N ILE A 211 -6.29 -1.23 -15.96
CA ILE A 211 -6.66 -0.53 -14.72
C ILE A 211 -8.10 0.01 -14.79
N LYS A 212 -8.51 0.60 -15.93
CA LYS A 212 -9.86 1.12 -16.14
C LYS A 212 -10.91 0.03 -16.01
N ASP A 213 -10.72 -1.08 -16.72
CA ASP A 213 -11.62 -2.22 -16.69
C ASP A 213 -11.71 -2.81 -15.28
N PHE A 214 -10.56 -2.99 -14.62
CA PHE A 214 -10.52 -3.49 -13.25
C PHE A 214 -11.24 -2.56 -12.26
N LEU A 215 -11.15 -1.24 -12.43
CA LEU A 215 -11.79 -0.26 -11.53
C LEU A 215 -13.20 0.15 -11.95
N GLY A 216 -13.64 -0.20 -13.15
CA GLY A 216 -14.89 0.30 -13.74
C GLY A 216 -14.91 1.82 -13.83
N ILE A 217 -13.84 2.42 -14.38
CA ILE A 217 -13.79 3.85 -14.71
C ILE A 217 -13.75 4.03 -16.24
N GLU A 218 -14.29 5.15 -16.71
CA GLU A 218 -14.54 5.40 -18.13
C GLU A 218 -13.29 5.91 -18.86
N SER A 219 -12.52 6.79 -18.20
CA SER A 219 -11.37 7.43 -18.82
C SER A 219 -10.24 7.69 -17.82
N VAL A 220 -9.02 7.82 -18.35
CA VAL A 220 -7.85 8.34 -17.64
C VAL A 220 -7.07 9.21 -18.61
N ASP A 221 -6.39 10.22 -18.09
CA ASP A 221 -5.51 11.11 -18.83
C ASP A 221 -4.10 10.51 -18.90
N LEU A 222 -3.62 10.22 -20.11
CA LEU A 222 -2.27 9.68 -20.34
C LEU A 222 -1.18 10.76 -20.26
N ASP A 223 -1.52 12.04 -20.26
CA ASP A 223 -0.53 13.13 -20.14
C ASP A 223 0.12 13.13 -18.75
N VAL A 224 -0.48 12.46 -17.75
CA VAL A 224 0.11 12.27 -16.43
C VAL A 224 1.48 11.57 -16.45
N PHE A 225 1.78 10.83 -17.54
CA PHE A 225 3.07 10.15 -17.74
C PHE A 225 4.18 11.10 -18.18
N GLU A 226 3.84 12.23 -18.81
CA GLU A 226 4.80 13.23 -19.26
C GLU A 226 5.39 14.02 -18.08
N HIS A 227 4.67 14.06 -16.97
CA HIS A 227 5.08 14.75 -15.76
C HIS A 227 5.64 13.80 -14.68
N ARG A 228 6.98 13.68 -14.65
CA ARG A 228 7.69 12.94 -13.61
C ARG A 228 7.81 13.73 -12.30
N VAL A 229 6.83 13.55 -11.40
CA VAL A 229 6.90 14.12 -10.05
C VAL A 229 7.66 13.17 -9.12
N ASN A 230 8.85 13.58 -8.67
CA ASN A 230 9.66 12.78 -7.77
C ASN A 230 10.31 13.59 -6.60
N THR A 231 9.94 14.86 -6.48
CA THR A 231 10.39 15.81 -5.46
C THR A 231 9.21 16.51 -4.77
N PHE A 232 9.44 17.17 -3.63
CA PHE A 232 8.43 17.96 -2.92
C PHE A 232 8.60 19.45 -3.22
N LYS A 233 7.57 20.27 -2.96
CA LYS A 233 7.76 21.73 -2.82
C LYS A 233 8.39 22.00 -1.45
N GLY A 234 9.43 22.83 -1.38
CA GLY A 234 10.09 23.13 -0.10
C GLY A 234 11.54 23.56 -0.25
N LYS A 235 12.34 23.39 0.81
CA LYS A 235 13.78 23.65 0.80
C LYS A 235 14.54 22.42 0.30
N GLU A 236 15.71 22.62 -0.33
CA GLU A 236 16.53 21.50 -0.84
C GLU A 236 16.95 20.52 0.26
N ALA A 237 17.18 21.01 1.48
CA ALA A 237 17.48 20.18 2.65
C ALA A 237 16.37 19.16 2.98
N ASP A 238 15.12 19.46 2.63
CA ASP A 238 13.95 18.59 2.80
C ASP A 238 13.73 17.70 1.56
N GLY A 239 14.72 17.71 0.65
CA GLY A 239 14.69 17.05 -0.64
C GLY A 239 13.79 17.75 -1.64
N HIS A 240 13.63 19.07 -1.64
CA HIS A 240 13.15 19.79 -2.83
C HIS A 240 14.23 19.77 -3.92
N SER A 241 13.81 19.89 -5.18
CA SER A 241 14.71 20.13 -6.31
C SER A 241 14.15 21.28 -7.14
N PRO A 242 14.92 22.36 -7.38
CA PRO A 242 14.49 23.49 -8.19
C PRO A 242 14.12 23.11 -9.63
N SER A 243 14.77 22.06 -10.18
CA SER A 243 14.45 21.50 -11.49
C SER A 243 13.20 20.61 -11.49
N GLY A 244 12.50 20.48 -10.36
CA GLY A 244 11.31 19.62 -10.21
C GLY A 244 11.62 18.12 -10.26
N TYR A 245 12.89 17.72 -10.32
CA TYR A 245 13.30 16.34 -10.52
C TYR A 245 14.66 16.03 -9.90
N ILE A 246 14.71 14.97 -9.09
CA ILE A 246 15.94 14.42 -8.49
C ILE A 246 16.38 13.17 -9.25
N ARG A 247 17.58 13.19 -9.82
CA ARG A 247 18.14 12.02 -10.53
C ARG A 247 18.45 10.88 -9.53
N PRO A 248 18.11 9.62 -9.84
CA PRO A 248 18.49 8.48 -9.01
C PRO A 248 20.01 8.40 -8.79
N GLN A 249 20.43 8.05 -7.57
CA GLN A 249 21.84 7.93 -7.20
C GLN A 249 22.35 6.50 -7.38
N LYS A 250 23.64 6.33 -7.64
CA LYS A 250 24.27 5.01 -7.74
C LYS A 250 24.31 4.34 -6.36
N LEU A 251 24.03 3.03 -6.34
CA LEU A 251 24.19 2.21 -5.15
C LEU A 251 25.67 1.89 -4.91
N SER A 252 26.07 1.76 -3.65
CA SER A 252 27.41 1.26 -3.27
C SER A 252 27.51 -0.24 -3.55
N ARG A 253 28.73 -0.79 -3.47
CA ARG A 253 28.95 -2.24 -3.62
C ARG A 253 28.21 -3.03 -2.54
N ASP A 254 28.23 -2.56 -1.30
CA ASP A 254 27.58 -3.22 -0.17
C ASP A 254 26.06 -3.16 -0.29
N GLU A 255 25.49 -2.02 -0.71
CA GLU A 255 24.05 -1.89 -0.98
C GLU A 255 23.61 -2.83 -2.11
N LEU A 256 24.40 -2.94 -3.18
CA LEU A 256 24.16 -3.88 -4.28
C LEU A 256 24.25 -5.34 -3.83
N LYS A 257 25.21 -5.64 -2.96
CA LYS A 257 25.36 -6.99 -2.40
C LYS A 257 24.14 -7.37 -1.56
N VAL A 258 23.69 -6.49 -0.65
CA VAL A 258 22.52 -6.76 0.21
C VAL A 258 21.25 -7.02 -0.59
N ILE A 259 20.95 -6.17 -1.58
CA ILE A 259 19.75 -6.37 -2.40
C ILE A 259 19.84 -7.66 -3.24
N GLN A 260 21.02 -8.01 -3.73
CA GLN A 260 21.22 -9.26 -4.46
C GLN A 260 21.07 -10.48 -3.53
N ASP A 261 21.65 -10.43 -2.33
CA ASP A 261 21.60 -11.52 -1.36
C ASP A 261 20.16 -11.77 -0.86
N ILE A 262 19.36 -10.72 -0.70
CA ILE A 262 17.98 -10.84 -0.16
C ILE A 262 16.94 -11.02 -1.27
N ALA A 263 17.01 -10.23 -2.34
CA ALA A 263 15.98 -10.14 -3.37
C ALA A 263 16.37 -10.78 -4.71
N GLY A 264 17.62 -11.24 -4.86
CA GLY A 264 18.18 -11.76 -6.11
C GLY A 264 17.32 -12.84 -6.75
N ASP A 265 16.91 -13.85 -6.00
CA ASP A 265 16.12 -14.97 -6.52
C ASP A 265 14.76 -14.52 -7.07
N LEU A 266 14.07 -13.61 -6.37
CA LEU A 266 12.79 -13.09 -6.84
C LEU A 266 13.00 -12.09 -7.99
N MET A 267 14.08 -11.32 -7.97
CA MET A 267 14.46 -10.46 -9.10
C MET A 267 14.69 -11.28 -10.37
N ALA A 268 15.42 -12.40 -10.27
CA ALA A 268 15.65 -13.35 -11.35
C ALA A 268 14.35 -13.88 -11.93
N LYS A 269 13.47 -14.41 -11.07
CA LYS A 269 12.15 -14.92 -11.46
C LYS A 269 11.27 -13.89 -12.15
N LEU A 270 11.47 -12.60 -11.86
CA LEU A 270 10.72 -11.50 -12.46
C LEU A 270 11.41 -10.86 -13.67
N GLY A 271 12.57 -11.38 -14.09
CA GLY A 271 13.32 -10.87 -15.22
C GLY A 271 13.96 -9.50 -14.95
N TYR A 272 14.43 -9.26 -13.72
CA TYR A 272 15.22 -8.08 -13.37
C TYR A 272 16.74 -8.35 -13.41
N GLU A 273 17.17 -9.52 -13.88
CA GLU A 273 18.59 -9.83 -14.08
C GLU A 273 19.22 -8.99 -15.19
N GLY A 274 20.45 -8.55 -14.95
CA GLY A 274 21.21 -7.70 -15.86
C GLY A 274 20.82 -6.23 -15.72
N GLY A 275 21.73 -5.40 -15.16
CA GLY A 275 21.58 -3.95 -15.04
C GLY A 275 21.50 -3.18 -16.38
N SER A 276 21.09 -3.81 -17.47
CA SER A 276 20.83 -3.22 -18.78
C SER A 276 19.35 -3.38 -19.12
N ARG A 277 18.75 -2.30 -19.63
CA ARG A 277 17.40 -2.25 -20.21
C ARG A 277 17.02 -3.59 -20.89
N SER A 278 15.91 -4.16 -20.41
CA SER A 278 15.01 -5.09 -21.09
C SER A 278 15.33 -5.27 -22.58
N LYS A 279 15.86 -6.44 -22.94
CA LYS A 279 15.59 -7.02 -24.26
C LYS A 279 14.20 -7.64 -24.16
N SER A 280 13.35 -7.23 -25.10
CA SER A 280 12.04 -7.81 -25.41
C SER A 280 12.02 -9.32 -25.20
N CYS A 281 11.11 -9.81 -24.36
CA CYS A 281 10.65 -11.18 -24.42
C CYS A 281 9.18 -11.19 -24.81
N SER A 282 8.94 -11.91 -25.89
CA SER A 282 7.69 -12.17 -26.59
C SER A 282 6.63 -12.81 -25.72
N ALA A 283 5.38 -12.57 -26.12
CA ALA A 283 4.17 -13.17 -25.60
C ALA A 283 4.23 -14.70 -25.47
N ALA A 284 3.69 -15.18 -24.35
CA ALA A 284 2.90 -16.40 -24.24
C ALA A 284 1.75 -16.09 -23.28
#